data_AF-A0A561TXJ7-F1
#
_entry.id   AF-A0A561TXJ7-F1
#
_cell.length_a   1.000
_cell.length_b   1.000
_cell.length_c   1.000
_cell.angle_alpha   90.00
_cell.angle_beta   90.00
_cell.angle_gamma   90.00
#
_symmetry.space_group_name_H-M   'P 1'
#
loop_
_entity.id
_entity.type
_entity.pdbx_description
1 polymer ?
#
loop_
_entity_poly.entity_id
_entity_poly.type
_entity_poly.pdbx_seq_one_letter_code
_entity_poly.pdbx_strand_id
1 'polypeptide(L)'
;MHDYAADRKVIDFRLAAYLRSAAMELTQQVPAISAYLMADEAIDHEHPLVRETAAHLRSETEDAYTYAAAAFDFVRDAIAHSADTGDTRVTWRASDALATRNGICHAKSHALAALLRAEGIPAALCYQRLAGGNGDPGPCTD
;
A
#
# COMPACT_ATOMS: atom_id res chain seq x y z
N MET A 1 -0.99 48.15 -39.16
CA MET A 1 -2.36 48.68 -38.98
C MET A 1 -3.31 47.49 -39.00
N HIS A 2 -3.93 47.19 -37.85
CA HIS A 2 -5.03 46.25 -37.58
C HIS A 2 -4.83 44.71 -37.63
N ASP A 3 -4.64 44.12 -36.45
CA ASP A 3 -5.59 43.33 -35.63
C ASP A 3 -6.49 42.19 -36.20
N TYR A 4 -6.36 41.03 -35.52
CA TYR A 4 -7.33 40.05 -34.96
C TYR A 4 -8.21 39.07 -35.79
N ALA A 5 -8.03 37.78 -35.40
CA ALA A 5 -8.99 36.67 -35.20
C ALA A 5 -9.75 36.08 -36.41
N ALA A 6 -10.02 34.78 -36.53
CA ALA A 6 -9.73 33.55 -35.79
C ALA A 6 -10.14 32.39 -36.73
N ASP A 7 -9.49 31.22 -36.67
CA ASP A 7 -10.27 30.00 -36.90
C ASP A 7 -9.71 28.78 -36.16
N ARG A 8 -10.64 28.09 -35.50
CA ARG A 8 -10.43 27.02 -34.53
C ARG A 8 -9.99 25.75 -35.25
N LYS A 9 -8.74 25.32 -35.04
CA LYS A 9 -8.39 23.90 -35.24
C LYS A 9 -9.04 23.10 -34.11
N VAL A 10 -10.11 22.40 -34.44
CA VAL A 10 -10.65 21.29 -33.64
C VAL A 10 -9.51 20.29 -33.47
N ILE A 11 -8.93 20.25 -32.27
CA ILE A 11 -8.00 19.19 -31.89
C ILE A 11 -8.87 17.94 -31.70
N ASP A 12 -8.67 16.96 -32.57
CA ASP A 12 -9.30 15.65 -32.49
C ASP A 12 -8.96 14.99 -31.14
N PHE A 13 -9.95 14.97 -30.26
CA PHE A 13 -9.86 14.44 -28.90
C PHE A 13 -9.64 12.91 -28.85
N ARG A 14 -9.76 12.20 -29.99
CA ARG A 14 -9.61 10.74 -30.02
C ARG A 14 -8.15 10.29 -30.06
N LEU A 15 -7.21 11.12 -30.51
CA LEU A 15 -5.79 10.74 -30.59
C LEU A 15 -5.03 10.97 -29.27
N ALA A 16 -5.48 11.89 -28.43
CA ALA A 16 -4.87 12.17 -27.12
C ALA A 16 -5.17 11.11 -26.04
N ALA A 17 -6.08 10.16 -26.33
CA ALA A 17 -6.41 9.05 -25.43
C ALA A 17 -5.43 7.86 -25.54
N TYR A 18 -4.64 7.79 -26.62
CA TYR A 18 -3.84 6.60 -26.94
C TYR A 18 -2.41 6.61 -26.35
N LEU A 19 -1.93 7.76 -25.83
CA LEU A 19 -0.55 7.89 -25.31
C LEU A 19 -0.44 8.18 -23.80
N ARG A 20 -1.54 8.05 -23.05
CA ARG A 20 -1.50 7.99 -21.58
C ARG A 20 -1.71 6.55 -21.13
N SER A 21 -0.64 5.75 -21.16
CA SER A 21 -0.65 4.44 -20.52
C SER A 21 -0.84 4.62 -19.00
N ALA A 22 -1.99 4.19 -18.49
CA ALA A 22 -2.24 3.71 -17.12
C ALA A 22 -1.54 4.44 -15.97
N ALA A 23 -1.88 5.70 -15.69
CA ALA A 23 -1.65 6.26 -14.36
C ALA A 23 -2.69 5.68 -13.40
N MET A 24 -2.27 5.05 -12.30
CA MET A 24 -3.18 4.56 -11.27
C MET A 24 -3.93 5.74 -10.65
N GLU A 25 -5.24 5.81 -10.87
CA GLU A 25 -6.10 6.83 -10.27
C GLU A 25 -6.54 6.36 -8.87
N LEU A 26 -5.94 6.95 -7.84
CA LEU A 26 -6.24 6.61 -6.44
C LEU A 26 -7.57 7.26 -6.02
N THR A 27 -8.64 6.46 -5.99
CA THR A 27 -9.93 6.89 -5.44
C THR A 27 -10.04 6.50 -3.98
N GLN A 28 -10.18 7.49 -3.10
CA GLN A 28 -10.48 7.23 -1.68
C GLN A 28 -11.88 6.62 -1.55
N GLN A 29 -11.96 5.44 -0.94
CA GLN A 29 -13.25 4.78 -0.68
C GLN A 29 -14.04 5.53 0.39
N VAL A 30 -13.35 6.06 1.41
CA VAL A 30 -13.96 6.85 2.49
C VAL A 30 -13.21 8.18 2.61
N PRO A 31 -13.88 9.34 2.51
CA PRO A 31 -13.20 10.64 2.57
C PRO A 31 -12.76 11.04 3.99
N ALA A 32 -13.30 10.40 5.03
CA ALA A 32 -12.96 10.68 6.42
C ALA A 32 -11.62 10.05 6.81
N ILE A 33 -10.64 10.88 7.20
CA ILE A 33 -9.30 10.40 7.59
C ILE A 33 -9.31 9.41 8.77
N SER A 34 -10.28 9.57 9.68
CA SER A 34 -10.49 8.67 10.82
C SER A 34 -10.78 7.23 10.41
N ALA A 35 -11.36 7.01 9.22
CA ALA A 35 -11.60 5.66 8.71
C ALA A 35 -10.29 4.90 8.48
N TYR A 36 -9.19 5.60 8.20
CA TYR A 36 -7.86 5.01 7.97
C TYR A 36 -7.05 4.84 9.26
N LEU A 37 -7.67 5.07 10.43
CA LEU A 37 -7.12 4.77 11.75
C LEU A 37 -7.82 3.59 12.42
N MET A 38 -8.96 3.13 11.89
CA MET A 38 -9.75 2.08 12.52
C MET A 38 -9.08 0.72 12.41
N ALA A 39 -9.29 -0.12 13.44
CA ALA A 39 -9.03 -1.55 13.34
C ALA A 39 -10.07 -2.22 12.43
N ASP A 40 -9.66 -3.30 11.78
CA ASP A 40 -10.56 -4.22 11.09
C ASP A 40 -10.02 -5.65 11.19
N GLU A 41 -10.64 -6.59 10.50
CA GLU A 41 -10.28 -8.00 10.58
C GLU A 41 -8.88 -8.35 10.04
N ALA A 42 -8.37 -7.55 9.10
CA ALA A 42 -7.05 -7.73 8.48
C ALA A 42 -6.01 -6.81 9.14
N ILE A 43 -6.40 -5.59 9.47
CA ILE A 43 -5.59 -4.53 10.08
C ILE A 43 -5.94 -4.45 11.57
N ASP A 44 -5.61 -5.52 12.29
CA ASP A 44 -5.96 -5.72 13.69
C ASP A 44 -4.96 -5.02 14.63
N HIS A 45 -4.78 -3.70 14.46
CA HIS A 45 -3.76 -2.91 15.16
C HIS A 45 -3.93 -2.85 16.70
N GLU A 46 -5.07 -3.30 17.24
CA GLU A 46 -5.33 -3.41 18.68
C GLU A 46 -4.76 -4.70 19.27
N HIS A 47 -4.38 -5.66 18.41
CA HIS A 47 -3.80 -6.92 18.84
C HIS A 47 -2.52 -6.66 19.65
N PRO A 48 -2.33 -7.31 20.82
CA PRO A 48 -1.21 -7.06 21.71
C PRO A 48 0.16 -7.13 21.03
N LEU A 49 0.38 -8.14 20.16
CA LEU A 49 1.62 -8.27 19.40
C LEU A 49 1.90 -7.08 18.47
N VAL A 50 0.87 -6.52 17.83
CA VAL A 50 1.02 -5.35 16.97
C VAL A 50 1.40 -4.15 17.83
N ARG A 51 0.72 -3.95 18.96
CA ARG A 51 0.98 -2.85 19.90
C ARG A 51 2.39 -2.93 20.51
N GLU A 52 2.84 -4.13 20.88
CA GLU A 52 4.19 -4.36 21.40
C GLU A 52 5.26 -4.06 20.34
N THR A 53 5.06 -4.55 19.12
CA THR A 53 5.97 -4.29 18.01
C THR A 53 6.02 -2.79 17.67
N ALA A 54 4.87 -2.12 17.62
CA ALA A 54 4.79 -0.69 17.39
C ALA A 54 5.51 0.12 18.48
N ALA A 55 5.31 -0.23 19.75
CA ALA A 55 5.97 0.41 20.88
C ALA A 55 7.49 0.25 20.83
N HIS A 56 7.99 -0.93 20.45
CA HIS A 56 9.43 -1.15 20.25
C HIS A 56 9.98 -0.22 19.17
N LEU A 57 9.39 -0.22 17.98
CA LEU A 57 9.83 0.64 16.87
C LEU A 57 9.73 2.13 17.23
N ARG A 58 8.70 2.51 17.99
CA ARG A 58 8.53 3.89 18.45
C ARG A 58 9.61 4.32 19.44
N SER A 59 10.14 3.41 20.25
CA SER A 59 11.21 3.73 21.20
C SER A 59 12.55 4.08 20.53
N GLU A 60 12.72 3.70 19.26
CA GLU A 60 13.93 3.94 18.47
C GLU A 60 13.76 5.11 17.47
N THR A 61 12.64 5.82 17.50
CA THR A 61 12.28 6.85 16.53
C THR A 61 11.76 8.13 17.18
N GLU A 62 12.00 9.27 16.53
CA GLU A 62 11.74 10.59 17.11
C GLU A 62 10.39 11.17 16.67
N ASP A 63 9.97 10.86 15.44
CA ASP A 63 8.78 11.43 14.81
C ASP A 63 8.04 10.42 13.93
N ALA A 64 6.93 10.87 13.33
CA ALA A 64 6.09 10.02 12.49
C ALA A 64 6.80 9.54 11.20
N TYR A 65 7.73 10.31 10.65
CA TYR A 65 8.43 9.95 9.42
C TYR A 65 9.51 8.90 9.68
N THR A 66 10.31 9.10 10.72
CA THR A 66 11.30 8.15 11.19
C THR A 66 10.64 6.85 11.66
N TYR A 67 9.51 6.94 12.35
CA TYR A 67 8.68 5.76 12.69
C TYR A 67 8.19 5.01 11.44
N ALA A 68 7.61 5.72 10.47
CA ALA A 68 7.08 5.08 9.27
C ALA A 68 8.18 4.38 8.45
N ALA A 69 9.38 4.98 8.38
CA ALA A 69 10.55 4.36 7.76
C ALA A 69 10.99 3.10 8.52
N ALA A 70 11.11 3.17 9.84
CA ALA A 70 11.48 2.01 10.67
C ALA A 70 10.46 0.87 10.58
N ALA A 71 9.16 1.18 10.58
CA ALA A 71 8.10 0.19 10.39
C ALA A 71 8.17 -0.46 9.01
N PHE A 72 8.44 0.32 7.95
CA PHE A 72 8.65 -0.21 6.61
C PHE A 72 9.86 -1.15 6.55
N ASP A 73 11.02 -0.72 7.05
CA ASP A 73 12.24 -1.53 7.05
C ASP A 73 12.05 -2.82 7.86
N PHE A 74 11.43 -2.73 9.03
CA PHE A 74 11.09 -3.90 9.84
C PHE A 74 10.18 -4.89 9.09
N VAL A 75 9.11 -4.42 8.46
CA VAL A 75 8.21 -5.31 7.68
C VAL A 75 8.92 -5.89 6.47
N ARG A 76 9.75 -5.09 5.77
CA ARG A 76 10.51 -5.53 4.60
C ARG A 76 11.45 -6.66 4.97
N ASP A 77 12.23 -6.47 6.03
CA ASP A 77 13.40 -7.29 6.35
C ASP A 77 13.09 -8.43 7.33
N ALA A 78 12.14 -8.23 8.25
CA ALA A 78 11.86 -9.20 9.32
C ALA A 78 10.66 -10.12 9.02
N ILE A 79 9.89 -9.87 7.95
CA ILE A 79 8.81 -10.75 7.51
C ILE A 79 9.21 -11.34 6.16
N ALA A 80 9.48 -12.63 6.10
CA ALA A 80 9.84 -13.28 4.85
C ALA A 80 8.68 -13.25 3.85
N HIS A 81 8.99 -13.09 2.56
CA HIS A 81 8.01 -13.32 1.51
C HIS A 81 7.82 -14.83 1.34
N SER A 82 6.60 -15.32 1.52
CA SER A 82 6.35 -16.76 1.60
C SER A 82 6.65 -17.49 0.29
N ALA A 83 6.40 -16.85 -0.86
CA ALA A 83 6.74 -17.41 -2.16
C ALA A 83 8.25 -17.53 -2.38
N ASP A 84 9.04 -16.62 -1.78
CA ASP A 84 10.50 -16.58 -1.96
C ASP A 84 11.19 -17.64 -1.07
N THR A 85 10.56 -17.98 0.04
CA THR A 85 11.07 -18.97 1.02
C THR A 85 10.46 -20.36 0.86
N GLY A 86 9.42 -20.51 0.06
CA GLY A 86 8.66 -21.75 -0.08
C GLY A 86 7.81 -22.11 1.15
N ASP A 87 7.55 -21.15 2.04
CA ASP A 87 6.70 -21.35 3.21
C ASP A 87 5.22 -21.39 2.78
N THR A 88 4.55 -22.49 3.08
CA THR A 88 3.16 -22.76 2.67
C THR A 88 2.13 -22.23 3.66
N ARG A 89 2.54 -21.67 4.79
CA ARG A 89 1.64 -21.07 5.77
C ARG A 89 1.00 -19.81 5.20
N VAL A 90 -0.32 -19.79 5.16
CA VAL A 90 -1.10 -18.64 4.71
C VAL A 90 -1.43 -17.75 5.91
N THR A 91 -0.86 -16.55 5.92
CA THR A 91 -1.23 -15.48 6.85
C THR A 91 -1.92 -14.37 6.11
N TRP A 92 -2.95 -13.80 6.71
CA TRP A 92 -3.65 -12.66 6.12
C TRP A 92 -3.90 -11.53 7.12
N ARG A 93 -3.98 -11.81 8.43
CA ARG A 93 -4.03 -10.76 9.45
C ARG A 93 -2.65 -10.16 9.70
N ALA A 94 -2.61 -8.90 10.10
CA ALA A 94 -1.36 -8.24 10.47
C ALA A 94 -0.68 -8.93 11.66
N SER A 95 -1.43 -9.28 12.70
CA SER A 95 -0.91 -10.05 13.84
C SER A 95 -0.32 -11.40 13.45
N ASP A 96 -0.98 -12.15 12.55
CA ASP A 96 -0.50 -13.45 12.06
C ASP A 96 0.81 -13.31 11.27
N ALA A 97 0.91 -12.29 10.41
CA ALA A 97 2.13 -12.00 9.65
C ALA A 97 3.31 -11.64 10.57
N LEU A 98 3.05 -10.86 11.63
CA LEU A 98 4.05 -10.54 12.66
C LEU A 98 4.45 -11.75 13.50
N ALA A 99 3.50 -12.61 13.85
CA ALA A 99 3.74 -13.78 14.68
C ALA A 99 4.54 -14.86 13.93
N THR A 100 4.17 -15.14 12.69
CA THR A 100 4.80 -16.19 11.87
C THR A 100 6.08 -15.71 11.19
N ARG A 101 6.30 -14.39 11.11
CA ARG A 101 7.38 -13.74 10.36
C ARG A 101 7.41 -14.15 8.89
N ASN A 102 6.23 -14.42 8.33
CA ASN A 102 6.05 -14.90 6.98
C ASN A 102 4.77 -14.33 6.38
N GLY A 103 4.75 -14.10 5.06
CA GLY A 103 3.53 -13.78 4.33
C GLY A 103 3.80 -13.24 2.92
N ILE A 104 2.81 -13.31 2.05
CA ILE A 104 2.87 -12.66 0.73
C ILE A 104 2.78 -11.13 0.84
N CYS A 105 2.94 -10.44 -0.28
CA CYS A 105 2.87 -8.97 -0.35
C CYS A 105 1.64 -8.36 0.35
N HIS A 106 0.45 -8.96 0.22
CA HIS A 106 -0.76 -8.51 0.91
C HIS A 106 -0.63 -8.55 2.44
N ALA A 107 -0.15 -9.68 2.99
CA ALA A 107 0.05 -9.83 4.42
C ALA A 107 1.10 -8.86 4.97
N LYS A 108 2.18 -8.63 4.22
CA LYS A 108 3.19 -7.60 4.56
C LYS A 108 2.59 -6.20 4.55
N SER A 109 1.77 -5.86 3.55
CA SER A 109 1.04 -4.58 3.52
C SER A 109 0.08 -4.43 4.70
N HIS A 110 -0.61 -5.51 5.11
CA HIS A 110 -1.47 -5.49 6.29
C HIS A 110 -0.68 -5.23 7.57
N ALA A 111 0.46 -5.92 7.75
CA ALA A 111 1.36 -5.70 8.88
C ALA A 111 1.85 -4.24 8.95
N LEU A 112 2.30 -3.68 7.82
CA LEU A 112 2.73 -2.29 7.75
C LEU A 112 1.60 -1.32 8.10
N ALA A 113 0.42 -1.49 7.51
CA ALA A 113 -0.73 -0.64 7.82
C ALA A 113 -1.14 -0.72 9.29
N ALA A 114 -1.09 -1.91 9.90
CA ALA A 114 -1.43 -2.07 11.31
C ALA A 114 -0.42 -1.37 12.24
N LEU A 115 0.88 -1.46 11.95
CA LEU A 115 1.91 -0.72 12.70
C LEU A 115 1.72 0.79 12.59
N LEU A 116 1.50 1.30 11.37
CA LEU A 116 1.24 2.73 11.14
C LEU A 116 0.01 3.22 11.90
N ARG A 117 -1.12 2.50 11.79
CA ARG A 117 -2.36 2.86 12.50
C ARG A 117 -2.16 2.80 14.02
N ALA A 118 -1.37 1.85 14.53
CA ALA A 118 -1.13 1.69 15.97
C ALA A 118 -0.50 2.95 16.58
N GLU A 119 0.33 3.67 15.82
CA GLU A 119 0.94 4.95 16.22
C GLU A 119 0.17 6.19 15.72
N GLY A 120 -1.08 6.00 15.28
CA GLY A 120 -1.95 7.10 14.87
C GLY A 120 -1.63 7.68 13.50
N ILE A 121 -0.89 6.96 12.65
CA ILE A 121 -0.61 7.36 11.26
C ILE A 121 -1.70 6.76 10.37
N PRO A 122 -2.54 7.58 9.71
CA PRO A 122 -3.60 7.10 8.84
C PRO A 122 -3.02 6.32 7.64
N ALA A 123 -3.44 5.07 7.46
CA ALA A 123 -2.92 4.20 6.41
C ALA A 123 -4.05 3.48 5.67
N ALA A 124 -4.01 3.53 4.33
CA ALA A 124 -4.95 2.86 3.43
C ALA A 124 -4.22 1.80 2.59
N LEU A 125 -4.96 0.83 2.07
CA LEU A 125 -4.45 -0.17 1.14
C LEU A 125 -4.83 0.22 -0.29
N CYS A 126 -3.89 0.01 -1.21
CA CYS A 126 -4.12 0.11 -2.64
C CYS A 126 -3.58 -1.15 -3.29
N TYR A 127 -4.39 -1.79 -4.11
CA TYR A 127 -4.00 -2.99 -4.85
C TYR A 127 -3.74 -2.61 -6.29
N GLN A 128 -2.57 -3.01 -6.77
CA GLN A 128 -2.16 -2.84 -8.15
C GLN A 128 -1.86 -4.21 -8.75
N ARG A 129 -2.35 -4.44 -9.96
CA ARG A 129 -1.98 -5.62 -10.73
C ARG A 129 -0.56 -5.41 -11.23
N LEU A 130 0.36 -6.24 -10.76
CA LEU A 130 1.73 -6.25 -11.26
C LEU A 130 1.80 -7.09 -12.52
N ALA A 131 2.48 -6.53 -13.52
CA ALA A 131 2.85 -7.23 -14.71
C ALA A 131 4.05 -8.14 -14.48
N GLY A 132 3.93 -9.41 -14.85
CA GLY A 132 4.99 -10.39 -14.67
C GLY A 132 6.19 -10.03 -15.53
N GLY A 133 7.32 -9.65 -14.91
CA GLY A 133 8.68 -9.51 -15.46
C GLY A 133 8.91 -8.50 -16.60
N ASN A 134 7.90 -8.24 -17.44
CA ASN A 134 8.01 -7.57 -18.74
C ASN A 134 7.03 -6.39 -18.89
N GLY A 135 6.31 -6.00 -17.84
CA GLY A 135 5.33 -4.90 -17.93
C GLY A 135 3.99 -5.27 -18.58
N ASP A 136 3.80 -6.54 -19.00
CA ASP A 136 2.50 -7.08 -19.40
C ASP A 136 1.76 -7.75 -18.22
N PRO A 137 0.55 -7.31 -17.87
CA PRO A 137 -0.17 -7.88 -16.76
C PRO A 137 -0.78 -9.22 -17.17
N GLY A 138 -0.01 -10.27 -16.88
CA GLY A 138 -0.27 -11.65 -17.24
C GLY A 138 -1.67 -12.15 -16.83
N PRO A 139 -2.11 -13.27 -17.44
CA PRO A 139 -3.47 -13.77 -17.24
C PRO A 139 -3.68 -14.27 -15.81
N CYS A 140 -4.90 -14.06 -15.29
CA CYS A 140 -5.35 -14.65 -14.03
C CYS A 140 -5.32 -16.18 -14.19
N THR A 141 -4.54 -16.85 -13.36
CA THR A 141 -4.68 -18.30 -13.15
C THR A 141 -5.15 -18.48 -11.72
N ASP A 142 -6.41 -18.89 -11.58
CA ASP A 142 -7.07 -19.27 -10.33
C ASP A 142 -6.44 -20.52 -9.69
#